data_AF-A0A158AL78-F1
#
_entry.id   AF-A0A158AL78-F1
#
_cell.length_a   1.000
_cell.length_b   1.000
_cell.length_c   1.000
_cell.angle_alpha   90.00
_cell.angle_beta   90.00
_cell.angle_gamma   90.00
#
_symmetry.space_group_name_H-M   'P 1'
#
loop_
_entity.id
_entity.type
_entity.pdbx_description
1 polymer ?
#
loop_
_entity_poly.entity_id
_entity_poly.type
_entity_poly.pdbx_seq_one_letter_code
_entity_poly.pdbx_strand_id
1 'polypeptide(L)' 'MHQTYKGFILPTDEEEAEINRGIALDPDTWELSDEDFKRLKPFAVHEREMAERGYR' A
#
# COMPACT_ATOMS: atom_id res chain seq x y z
N MET A 1 -12.16 -4.94 -20.74
CA MET A 1 -11.62 -6.32 -20.81
C MET A 1 -10.50 -6.39 -19.81
N HIS A 2 -10.50 -7.38 -18.93
CA HIS A 2 -9.49 -7.50 -17.88
C HIS A 2 -8.16 -7.99 -18.45
N GLN A 3 -7.06 -7.44 -17.94
CA GLN A 3 -5.71 -7.93 -18.20
C GLN A 3 -5.31 -8.95 -17.13
N THR A 4 -4.33 -9.80 -17.41
CA THR A 4 -3.77 -10.71 -16.40
C THR A 4 -2.27 -10.50 -16.24
N TYR A 5 -1.79 -10.59 -14.99
CA TYR A 5 -0.37 -10.50 -14.66
C TYR A 5 -0.02 -11.55 -13.60
N LYS A 6 0.88 -12.49 -13.91
CA LYS A 6 1.30 -13.57 -12.99
C LYS A 6 0.14 -14.34 -12.33
N GLY A 7 -0.94 -14.57 -13.06
CA GLY A 7 -2.13 -15.26 -12.56
C GLY A 7 -3.12 -14.37 -11.81
N PHE A 8 -2.81 -13.09 -11.60
CA PHE A 8 -3.76 -12.09 -11.10
C PHE A 8 -4.56 -11.49 -12.24
N ILE A 9 -5.82 -11.20 -11.98
CA ILE A 9 -6.69 -10.41 -12.84
C ILE A 9 -6.51 -8.95 -12.41
N LEU A 10 -6.05 -8.10 -13.32
CA LEU A 10 -5.89 -6.68 -13.07
C LEU A 10 -7.20 -5.94 -13.33
N PRO A 11 -7.55 -4.93 -12.51
CA PRO A 11 -8.71 -4.09 -12.75
C PRO A 11 -8.72 -3.53 -14.17
N THR A 12 -9.92 -3.37 -14.73
CA THR A 12 -10.12 -2.48 -15.86
C THR A 12 -9.97 -1.02 -15.44
N ASP A 13 -9.79 -0.11 -16.40
CA ASP A 13 -9.67 1.33 -16.10
C ASP A 13 -10.89 1.89 -15.33
N GLU A 14 -12.09 1.34 -15.57
CA GLU A 14 -13.31 1.71 -14.86
C GLU A 14 -13.29 1.23 -13.41
N GLU A 15 -12.91 -0.02 -13.17
CA GLU A 15 -12.79 -0.57 -11.82
C GLU A 15 -11.66 0.11 -11.04
N GLU A 16 -10.52 0.40 -11.68
CA GLU A 16 -9.43 1.18 -11.11
C GLU A 16 -9.91 2.58 -10.68
N ALA A 17 -10.72 3.25 -11.51
CA ALA A 17 -11.28 4.55 -11.16
C ALA A 17 -12.24 4.47 -9.97
N GLU A 18 -13.10 3.45 -9.89
CA GLU A 18 -14.02 3.27 -8.77
C GLU A 18 -13.29 2.88 -7.46
N ILE A 19 -12.23 2.08 -7.55
CA ILE A 19 -11.35 1.78 -6.40
C ILE A 19 -10.73 3.07 -5.86
N ASN A 20 -10.14 3.88 -6.75
CA ASN A 20 -9.51 5.14 -6.35
C ASN A 20 -10.53 6.15 -5.77
N ARG A 21 -11.78 6.17 -6.27
CA ARG A 21 -12.86 6.96 -5.66
C ARG A 21 -13.22 6.46 -4.27
N GLY A 22 -13.29 5.14 -4.08
CA GLY A 22 -13.55 4.54 -2.77
C GLY A 22 -12.51 4.95 -1.73
N ILE A 23 -11.23 4.83 -2.08
CA ILE A 23 -10.09 5.25 -1.25
C ILE A 23 -10.20 6.74 -0.90
N ALA A 24 -10.46 7.60 -1.89
CA ALA A 24 -10.58 9.05 -1.66
C ALA A 24 -11.78 9.47 -0.80
N LEU A 25 -12.84 8.66 -0.76
CA LEU A 25 -14.03 8.92 0.05
C LEU A 25 -13.92 8.40 1.49
N ASP A 26 -12.93 7.55 1.78
CA ASP A 26 -12.75 6.98 3.10
C ASP A 26 -12.10 8.01 4.05
N PRO A 27 -12.80 8.49 5.09
CA PRO A 27 -12.26 9.48 6.01
C PRO A 27 -11.12 8.96 6.89
N ASP A 28 -10.92 7.64 6.97
CA ASP A 28 -9.80 7.05 7.69
C ASP A 28 -8.55 6.85 6.82
N THR A 29 -8.68 7.02 5.50
CA THR A 29 -7.56 6.87 4.58
C THR A 29 -6.57 8.00 4.77
N TRP A 30 -5.32 7.62 5.00
CA TRP A 30 -4.18 8.52 5.11
C TRP A 30 -3.20 8.28 3.96
N GLU A 31 -3.19 9.21 2.99
CA GLU A 31 -2.22 9.22 1.90
C GLU A 31 -0.91 9.86 2.37
N LEU A 32 0.19 9.10 2.26
CA LEU A 32 1.51 9.57 2.71
C LEU A 32 2.14 10.52 1.70
N SER A 33 2.52 11.71 2.16
CA SER A 33 3.31 12.63 1.36
C SER A 33 4.79 12.23 1.30
N ASP A 34 5.55 12.80 0.36
CA ASP A 34 7.00 12.61 0.29
C ASP A 34 7.72 13.02 1.59
N GLU A 35 7.21 14.03 2.29
CA GLU A 35 7.76 14.44 3.59
C GLU A 35 7.42 13.43 4.70
N ASP A 36 6.25 12.79 4.65
CA ASP A 36 5.93 11.69 5.56
C ASP A 36 6.87 10.51 5.34
N PHE A 37 7.15 10.15 4.08
CA PHE A 37 8.10 9.08 3.74
C PHE A 37 9.50 9.33 4.30
N LYS A 38 9.98 10.58 4.29
CA LYS A 38 11.28 10.93 4.89
C LYS A 38 11.33 10.72 6.40
N ARG A 39 10.18 10.75 7.08
CA ARG A 39 10.06 10.54 8.53
C ARG A 39 9.89 9.08 8.91
N LEU A 40 9.53 8.21 7.96
CA LEU A 40 9.40 6.77 8.20
C LEU A 40 10.76 6.12 8.41
N LYS A 41 10.79 5.06 9.20
CA LYS A 41 11.98 4.21 9.32
C LYS A 41 12.07 3.23 8.14
N PRO A 42 13.27 2.96 7.59
CA PRO A 42 13.43 1.93 6.59
C PRO A 42 12.94 0.56 7.08
N PHE A 43 12.29 -0.20 6.21
CA PHE A 43 11.71 -1.51 6.57
C PHE A 43 12.75 -2.50 7.12
N ALA A 44 13.96 -2.53 6.54
CA ALA A 44 15.04 -3.40 7.03
C ALA A 44 15.43 -3.14 8.49
N VAL A 45 15.30 -1.88 8.95
CA VAL A 45 15.56 -1.52 10.35
C VAL A 45 14.44 -2.05 11.25
N HIS A 46 13.18 -1.88 10.83
CA HIS A 46 12.02 -2.42 11.55
C HIS A 46 12.10 -3.94 11.71
N GLU A 47 12.42 -4.64 10.63
CA GLU A 47 12.54 -6.10 10.59
C GLU A 47 13.60 -6.62 11.58
N ARG A 48 14.74 -5.92 11.67
CA ARG A 48 15.79 -6.25 12.64
C ARG A 48 15.26 -6.08 14.07
N GLU A 49 14.61 -4.96 14.37
CA GLU A 49 14.02 -4.70 15.70
C GLU A 49 12.96 -5.75 16.08
N MET A 50 12.13 -6.19 15.12
CA MET A 50 11.12 -7.22 15.37
C MET A 50 11.76 -8.58 15.66
N ALA A 51 12.85 -8.92 14.97
CA ALA A 51 13.60 -10.15 15.24
C ALA A 51 14.27 -10.10 16.63
N GLU A 52 14.89 -8.97 16.99
CA GLU A 52 15.50 -8.77 18.31
C GLU A 52 14.47 -8.84 19.46
N ARG A 53 13.23 -8.41 19.19
CA ARG A 53 12.09 -8.52 20.12
C ARG A 53 11.44 -9.91 20.14
N GLY A 54 11.89 -10.85 19.30
CA GLY A 54 11.40 -12.23 19.26
C GLY A 54 10.02 -12.40 18.60
N TYR A 55 9.61 -11.48 17.72
CA TYR A 55 8.33 -11.55 16.99
C TYR A 55 8.41 -12.31 15.64
N ARG A 56 9.52 -12.97 15.34
CA ARG A 56 9.71 -13.75 14.11
C ARG A 56 10.08 -15.20 14.39
#